data_AF-A0A8C9WJ34-F1
#
_entry.id   AF-A0A8C9WJ34-F1
#
_cell.length_a   1.000
_cell.length_b   1.000
_cell.length_c   1.000
_cell.angle_alpha   90.00
_cell.angle_beta   90.00
_cell.angle_gamma   90.00
#
_symmetry.space_group_name_H-M   'P 1'
#
loop_
_entity.id
_entity.type
_entity.pdbx_description
1 polymer ?
#
loop_
_entity_poly.entity_id
_entity_poly.type
_entity_poly.pdbx_seq_one_letter_code
_entity_poly.pdbx_strand_id
1 'polypeptide(L)'
;MRLVAEVRREQRVSTARAEELQSVRQQYDRALRDQQAENRVLRERLETSRRALVDSQQEAGRLEARSQEMESSLRCSQSDAQVVRGLLRAFAEEVAALVRTHQEPGLCAEDEAQRKLKENSSEKDRGVEYSTTTETRLTQVLGDLDRLLGFQQEALRKERSAEQRMQELEAELLSANVFREDFSRERHNNQQFLDQLSKAMKLDSVTVDVGLDMRMEAILLRTEQLVKQEGRSLLESKSMVHGLQRKLKAHKERLESKELHIDMLRKKVSQLEEEKRKCFTLAMEQSNTQMEKRKLQKKVERLQKELEISHQSNLELKAQLSLTNELKIKVIEQRQITEDQTKTLEKVQKEKLKAAEKFATEKSQLESKYEEAKVGQEQAQRVLESSSNELGVLKQSFAELAEKERQGHGKPEPCPATQGIRPRWGGDTPRTGRQSITRHPKQGLNPTLATQ
;
A
#
# COMPACT_ATOMS: atom_id res chain seq x y z
N MET A 1 -3.31 -11.23 -7.88
CA MET A 1 -4.56 -10.89 -7.15
C MET A 1 -4.77 -11.70 -5.86
N ARG A 2 -4.81 -13.05 -5.87
CA ARG A 2 -5.07 -13.86 -4.65
C ARG A 2 -4.19 -13.50 -3.45
N LEU A 3 -2.87 -13.47 -3.64
CA LEU A 3 -1.87 -13.10 -2.60
C LEU A 3 -2.15 -11.75 -1.91
N VAL A 4 -2.68 -10.75 -2.63
CA VAL A 4 -3.03 -9.45 -2.04
C VAL A 4 -4.30 -9.52 -1.18
N ALA A 5 -5.24 -10.40 -1.55
CA ALA A 5 -6.44 -10.66 -0.75
C ALA A 5 -6.10 -11.47 0.51
N GLU A 6 -5.18 -12.44 0.41
CA GLU A 6 -4.65 -13.21 1.55
C GLU A 6 -3.88 -12.30 2.52
N VAL A 7 -2.95 -11.47 2.04
CA VAL A 7 -2.23 -10.49 2.88
C VAL A 7 -3.19 -9.52 3.58
N ARG A 8 -4.22 -9.02 2.87
CA ARG A 8 -5.25 -8.15 3.49
C ARG A 8 -6.14 -8.88 4.50
N ARG A 9 -6.43 -10.17 4.28
CA ARG A 9 -7.16 -11.01 5.24
C ARG A 9 -6.31 -11.21 6.49
N GLU A 10 -5.03 -11.56 6.34
CA GLU A 10 -4.13 -11.79 7.47
C GLU A 10 -3.84 -10.49 8.23
N GLN A 11 -3.73 -9.35 7.55
CA GLN A 11 -3.67 -8.03 8.20
C GLN A 11 -4.89 -7.77 9.08
N ARG A 12 -6.12 -8.03 8.59
CA ARG A 12 -7.36 -7.87 9.39
C ARG A 12 -7.44 -8.82 10.57
N VAL A 13 -6.99 -10.06 10.39
CA VAL A 13 -6.91 -11.05 11.49
C VAL A 13 -5.86 -10.62 12.51
N SER A 14 -4.73 -10.06 12.06
CA SER A 14 -3.69 -9.53 12.94
C SER A 14 -4.13 -8.29 13.70
N THR A 15 -4.90 -7.37 13.10
CA THR A 15 -5.45 -6.21 13.83
C THR A 15 -6.52 -6.64 14.82
N ALA A 16 -7.44 -7.53 14.44
CA ALA A 16 -8.46 -8.06 15.35
C ALA A 16 -7.82 -8.77 16.57
N ARG A 17 -6.81 -9.62 16.37
CA ARG A 17 -6.05 -10.25 17.47
C ARG A 17 -5.32 -9.23 18.33
N ALA A 18 -4.80 -8.14 17.75
CA ALA A 18 -4.16 -7.07 18.52
C ALA A 18 -5.16 -6.28 19.38
N GLU A 19 -6.35 -6.01 18.84
CA GLU A 19 -7.47 -5.37 19.56
C GLU A 19 -8.00 -6.27 20.70
N GLU A 20 -8.16 -7.58 20.45
CA GLU A 20 -8.49 -8.58 21.46
C GLU A 20 -7.45 -8.62 22.59
N LEU A 21 -6.15 -8.71 22.25
CA LEU A 21 -5.06 -8.66 23.22
C LEU A 21 -5.04 -7.34 24.01
N GLN A 22 -5.33 -6.21 23.38
CA GLN A 22 -5.42 -4.92 24.05
C GLN A 22 -6.63 -4.84 24.99
N SER A 23 -7.77 -5.42 24.60
CA SER A 23 -8.97 -5.54 25.45
C SER A 23 -8.70 -6.41 26.68
N VAL A 24 -8.10 -7.58 26.50
CA VAL A 24 -7.73 -8.49 27.60
C VAL A 24 -6.72 -7.83 28.55
N ARG A 25 -5.71 -7.11 28.04
CA ARG A 25 -4.78 -6.32 28.87
C ARG A 25 -5.52 -5.26 29.69
N GLN A 26 -6.41 -4.49 29.07
CA GLN A 26 -7.22 -3.49 29.80
C GLN A 26 -8.13 -4.11 30.87
N GLN A 27 -8.68 -5.31 30.62
CA GLN A 27 -9.50 -6.04 31.61
C GLN A 27 -8.63 -6.52 32.78
N TYR A 28 -7.45 -7.08 32.49
CA TYR A 28 -6.47 -7.47 33.51
C TYR A 28 -6.02 -6.26 34.36
N ASP A 29 -5.68 -5.13 33.73
CA ASP A 29 -5.28 -3.90 34.43
C ASP A 29 -6.41 -3.28 35.27
N ARG A 30 -7.69 -3.54 34.94
CA ARG A 30 -8.85 -3.16 35.78
C ARG A 30 -8.95 -4.11 36.97
N ALA A 31 -9.03 -5.42 36.73
CA ALA A 31 -9.11 -6.43 37.77
C ALA A 31 -7.95 -6.34 38.79
N LEU A 32 -6.74 -6.04 38.33
CA LEU A 32 -5.58 -5.82 39.20
C LEU A 32 -5.73 -4.57 40.08
N ARG A 33 -6.30 -3.48 39.56
CA ARG A 33 -6.59 -2.26 40.34
C ARG A 33 -7.71 -2.48 41.35
N ASP A 34 -8.77 -3.18 40.95
CA ASP A 34 -9.90 -3.50 41.82
C ASP A 34 -9.44 -4.40 42.97
N GLN A 35 -8.66 -5.45 42.67
CA GLN A 35 -8.01 -6.29 43.68
C GLN A 35 -7.04 -5.52 44.59
N GLN A 36 -6.29 -4.54 44.05
CA GLN A 36 -5.42 -3.68 44.89
C GLN A 36 -6.23 -2.75 45.80
N ALA A 37 -7.38 -2.23 45.35
CA ALA A 37 -8.27 -1.42 46.18
C ALA A 37 -8.92 -2.26 47.29
N GLU A 38 -9.44 -3.44 46.96
CA GLU A 38 -9.99 -4.39 47.94
C GLU A 38 -8.94 -4.78 48.99
N ASN A 39 -7.71 -5.12 48.57
CA ASN A 39 -6.61 -5.42 49.49
C ASN A 39 -6.24 -4.25 50.42
N ARG A 40 -6.41 -2.99 50.00
CA ARG A 40 -6.20 -1.83 50.89
C ARG A 40 -7.29 -1.75 51.95
N VAL A 41 -8.55 -1.82 51.55
CA VAL A 41 -9.70 -1.79 52.48
C VAL A 41 -9.64 -2.95 53.47
N LEU A 42 -9.25 -4.16 53.03
CA LEU A 42 -9.08 -5.31 53.92
C LEU A 42 -7.93 -5.13 54.92
N ARG A 43 -6.83 -4.47 54.53
CA ARG A 43 -5.73 -4.12 55.46
C ARG A 43 -6.14 -3.07 56.46
N GLU A 44 -6.80 -2.00 56.02
CA GLU A 44 -7.33 -0.95 56.90
C GLU A 44 -8.31 -1.54 57.94
N ARG A 45 -9.22 -2.42 57.50
CA ARG A 45 -10.16 -3.15 58.39
C ARG A 45 -9.46 -4.13 59.33
N LEU A 46 -8.38 -4.77 58.91
CA LEU A 46 -7.57 -5.63 59.78
C LEU A 46 -6.82 -4.80 60.83
N GLU A 47 -6.31 -3.62 60.46
CA GLU A 47 -5.64 -2.71 61.39
C GLU A 47 -6.61 -2.12 62.42
N THR A 48 -7.81 -1.69 62.04
CA THR A 48 -8.81 -1.20 63.00
C THR A 48 -9.26 -2.31 63.95
N SER A 49 -9.48 -3.51 63.43
CA SER A 49 -9.80 -4.70 64.26
C SER A 49 -8.66 -5.05 65.24
N ARG A 50 -7.39 -4.95 64.81
CA ARG A 50 -6.23 -5.16 65.68
C ARG A 50 -6.13 -4.11 66.79
N ARG A 51 -6.39 -2.83 66.49
CA ARG A 51 -6.39 -1.75 67.49
C ARG A 51 -7.47 -1.99 68.55
N ALA A 52 -8.71 -2.24 68.11
CA ALA A 52 -9.82 -2.55 69.01
C ALA A 52 -9.57 -3.78 69.91
N LEU A 53 -8.89 -4.81 69.38
CA LEU A 53 -8.48 -5.97 70.18
C LEU A 53 -7.46 -5.60 71.26
N VAL A 54 -6.46 -4.77 70.93
CA VAL A 54 -5.45 -4.28 71.89
C VAL A 54 -6.11 -3.42 72.97
N ASP A 55 -7.03 -2.53 72.59
CA ASP A 55 -7.77 -1.68 73.53
C ASP A 55 -8.61 -2.53 74.50
N SER A 56 -9.31 -3.55 73.98
CA SER A 56 -10.09 -4.51 74.79
C SER A 56 -9.20 -5.35 75.72
N GLN A 57 -8.00 -5.76 75.29
CA GLN A 57 -7.03 -6.45 76.13
C GLN A 57 -6.51 -5.55 77.28
N GLN A 58 -6.28 -4.26 77.00
CA GLN A 58 -5.90 -3.29 78.04
C GLN A 58 -7.04 -3.05 79.05
N GLU A 59 -8.28 -2.97 78.58
CA GLU A 59 -9.45 -2.83 79.45
C GLU A 59 -9.66 -4.07 80.33
N ALA A 60 -9.54 -5.27 79.77
CA ALA A 60 -9.59 -6.53 80.53
C ALA A 60 -8.52 -6.56 81.65
N GLY A 61 -7.26 -6.22 81.32
CA GLY A 61 -6.20 -6.15 82.33
C GLY A 61 -6.43 -5.11 83.45
N ARG A 62 -7.08 -3.97 83.13
CA ARG A 62 -7.50 -2.99 84.15
C ARG A 62 -8.60 -3.52 85.06
N LEU A 63 -9.57 -4.27 84.51
CA LEU A 63 -10.64 -4.90 85.28
C LEU A 63 -10.12 -6.03 86.17
N GLU A 64 -9.20 -6.85 85.67
CA GLU A 64 -8.51 -7.89 86.45
C GLU A 64 -7.75 -7.30 87.65
N ALA A 65 -6.96 -6.24 87.43
CA ALA A 65 -6.24 -5.55 88.50
C ALA A 65 -7.18 -5.01 89.58
N ARG A 66 -8.29 -4.38 89.18
CA ARG A 66 -9.32 -3.89 90.11
C ARG A 66 -10.02 -5.02 90.87
N SER A 67 -10.23 -6.17 90.24
CA SER A 67 -10.78 -7.35 90.91
C SER A 67 -9.84 -7.86 92.00
N GLN A 68 -8.53 -7.94 91.71
CA GLN A 68 -7.51 -8.37 92.67
C GLN A 68 -7.37 -7.41 93.87
N GLU A 69 -7.49 -6.10 93.63
CA GLU A 69 -7.51 -5.08 94.69
C GLU A 69 -8.73 -5.23 95.62
N MET A 70 -9.92 -5.45 95.06
CA MET A 70 -11.14 -5.68 95.82
C MET A 70 -11.09 -7.00 96.61
N GLU A 71 -10.56 -8.08 96.01
CA GLU A 71 -10.33 -9.35 96.72
C GLU A 71 -9.35 -9.19 97.89
N SER A 72 -8.28 -8.42 97.71
CA SER A 72 -7.29 -8.16 98.76
C SER A 72 -7.90 -7.39 99.91
N SER A 73 -8.68 -6.35 99.60
CA SER A 73 -9.42 -5.53 100.57
C SER A 73 -10.43 -6.36 101.37
N LEU A 74 -11.15 -7.26 100.69
CA LEU A 74 -12.11 -8.17 101.32
C LEU A 74 -11.40 -9.14 102.30
N ARG A 75 -10.24 -9.69 101.93
CA ARG A 75 -9.46 -10.58 102.80
C ARG A 75 -9.00 -9.87 104.08
N CYS A 76 -8.51 -8.63 103.97
CA CYS A 76 -8.14 -7.81 105.14
C CYS A 76 -9.32 -7.55 106.09
N SER A 77 -10.47 -7.14 105.55
CA SER A 77 -11.69 -6.93 106.35
C SER A 77 -12.17 -8.21 107.04
N GLN A 78 -12.03 -9.37 106.39
CA GLN A 78 -12.36 -10.66 107.00
C GLN A 78 -11.41 -11.05 108.14
N SER A 79 -10.10 -10.78 108.03
CA SER A 79 -9.17 -11.02 109.15
C SER A 79 -9.46 -10.11 110.35
N ASP A 80 -9.73 -8.82 110.11
CA ASP A 80 -10.02 -7.87 111.18
C ASP A 80 -11.28 -8.25 111.95
N ALA A 81 -12.34 -8.67 111.22
CA ALA A 81 -13.58 -9.16 111.81
C ALA A 81 -13.39 -10.45 112.65
N GLN A 82 -12.42 -11.30 112.31
CA GLN A 82 -12.09 -12.49 113.11
C GLN A 82 -11.38 -12.10 114.42
N VAL A 83 -10.45 -11.14 114.38
CA VAL A 83 -9.75 -10.63 115.58
C VAL A 83 -10.73 -10.03 116.58
N VAL A 84 -11.64 -9.15 116.13
CA VAL A 84 -12.65 -8.52 117.00
C VAL A 84 -13.58 -9.56 117.65
N ARG A 85 -13.99 -10.60 116.91
CA ARG A 85 -14.80 -11.71 117.45
C ARG A 85 -14.06 -12.52 118.52
N GLY A 86 -12.75 -12.64 118.43
CA GLY A 86 -11.91 -13.29 119.45
C GLY A 86 -11.91 -12.51 120.77
N LEU A 87 -11.69 -11.19 120.71
CA LEU A 87 -11.64 -10.31 121.88
C LEU A 87 -12.97 -10.27 122.65
N LEU A 88 -14.10 -10.18 121.94
CA LEU A 88 -15.43 -10.17 122.57
C LEU A 88 -15.75 -11.46 123.32
N ARG A 89 -15.20 -12.61 122.89
CA ARG A 89 -15.39 -13.90 123.58
C ARG A 89 -14.67 -13.92 124.93
N ALA A 90 -13.42 -13.46 124.97
CA ALA A 90 -12.62 -13.43 126.21
C ALA A 90 -13.26 -12.55 127.29
N PHE A 91 -13.75 -11.36 126.92
CA PHE A 91 -14.41 -10.45 127.86
C PHE A 91 -15.66 -11.04 128.54
N ALA A 92 -16.44 -11.85 127.82
CA ALA A 92 -17.64 -12.49 128.37
C ALA A 92 -17.33 -13.53 129.46
N GLU A 93 -16.14 -14.15 129.41
CA GLU A 93 -15.70 -15.18 130.36
C GLU A 93 -15.29 -14.56 131.71
N GLU A 94 -14.73 -13.35 131.72
CA GLU A 94 -14.33 -12.62 132.94
C GLU A 94 -15.53 -12.19 133.80
N VAL A 95 -16.59 -11.63 133.18
CA VAL A 95 -17.79 -11.14 133.88
C VAL A 95 -18.50 -12.26 134.66
N ALA A 96 -18.50 -13.48 134.11
CA ALA A 96 -19.13 -14.64 134.74
C ALA A 96 -18.42 -15.12 136.02
N ALA A 97 -17.18 -14.69 136.28
CA ALA A 97 -16.43 -15.05 137.48
C ALA A 97 -16.83 -14.21 138.70
N LEU A 98 -17.05 -12.91 138.54
CA LEU A 98 -17.29 -11.98 139.66
C LEU A 98 -18.61 -12.18 140.40
N VAL A 99 -19.66 -12.67 139.72
CA VAL A 99 -21.03 -12.71 140.27
C VAL A 99 -21.22 -13.78 141.37
N ARG A 100 -20.25 -14.70 141.55
CA ARG A 100 -20.43 -15.90 142.40
C ARG A 100 -20.06 -15.74 143.88
N THR A 101 -19.57 -14.59 144.36
CA THR A 101 -18.77 -14.54 145.61
C THR A 101 -19.43 -14.00 146.88
N HIS A 102 -20.58 -13.30 146.85
CA HIS A 102 -21.07 -12.60 148.06
C HIS A 102 -22.60 -12.58 148.26
N GLN A 103 -23.09 -13.32 149.27
CA GLN A 103 -24.31 -12.99 150.04
C GLN A 103 -24.45 -13.88 151.30
N GLU A 104 -24.51 -13.29 152.50
CA GLU A 104 -25.29 -13.75 153.68
C GLU A 104 -25.38 -12.62 154.75
N PRO A 105 -26.51 -12.44 155.47
CA PRO A 105 -26.69 -11.41 156.53
C PRO A 105 -27.02 -11.98 157.93
N GLY A 106 -26.90 -11.15 158.99
CA GLY A 106 -27.24 -11.52 160.38
C GLY A 106 -28.04 -10.46 161.14
N LEU A 107 -28.94 -10.90 162.03
CA LEU A 107 -29.91 -10.12 162.84
C LEU A 107 -29.73 -10.36 164.35
N CYS A 108 -30.12 -9.40 165.20
CA CYS A 108 -30.50 -9.54 166.64
C CYS A 108 -31.01 -8.18 167.18
N ALA A 109 -31.85 -8.03 168.22
CA ALA A 109 -32.81 -8.94 168.86
C ALA A 109 -33.84 -8.14 169.72
N GLU A 110 -34.99 -7.84 169.10
CA GLU A 110 -36.37 -7.71 169.63
C GLU A 110 -36.78 -7.11 171.01
N ASP A 111 -36.03 -7.19 172.11
CA ASP A 111 -36.55 -6.74 173.43
C ASP A 111 -36.12 -5.33 173.86
N GLU A 112 -35.09 -4.77 173.22
CA GLU A 112 -35.04 -3.30 173.05
C GLU A 112 -36.15 -2.82 172.10
N ALA A 113 -36.62 -3.68 171.19
CA ALA A 113 -37.54 -3.27 170.13
C ALA A 113 -38.94 -2.92 170.65
N GLN A 114 -39.36 -3.33 171.85
CA GLN A 114 -40.65 -2.90 172.43
C GLN A 114 -40.63 -1.52 173.11
N ARG A 115 -39.50 -1.11 173.69
CA ARG A 115 -39.31 0.26 174.18
C ARG A 115 -39.03 1.21 173.01
N LYS A 116 -38.16 0.77 172.09
CA LYS A 116 -38.04 1.40 170.77
C LYS A 116 -39.37 1.41 170.03
N LEU A 117 -40.29 0.44 170.13
CA LEU A 117 -41.56 0.46 169.37
C LEU A 117 -42.44 1.68 169.66
N LYS A 118 -42.39 2.21 170.89
CA LYS A 118 -43.17 3.39 171.28
C LYS A 118 -42.47 4.68 170.87
N GLU A 119 -41.15 4.72 171.01
CA GLU A 119 -40.30 5.81 170.48
C GLU A 119 -40.39 5.85 168.94
N ASN A 120 -40.15 4.72 168.27
CA ASN A 120 -40.44 4.38 166.88
C ASN A 120 -41.89 4.68 166.48
N SER A 121 -42.90 4.70 167.36
CA SER A 121 -44.26 5.07 166.90
C SER A 121 -44.33 6.58 166.62
N SER A 122 -43.79 7.41 167.51
CA SER A 122 -43.60 8.85 167.25
C SER A 122 -42.51 9.16 166.20
N GLU A 123 -41.45 8.34 166.12
CA GLU A 123 -40.44 8.40 165.05
C GLU A 123 -40.94 7.86 163.71
N LYS A 124 -42.01 7.05 163.70
CA LYS A 124 -42.68 6.56 162.48
C LYS A 124 -43.74 7.53 162.01
N ASP A 125 -44.40 8.30 162.88
CA ASP A 125 -45.20 9.43 162.43
C ASP A 125 -44.29 10.51 161.82
N ARG A 126 -43.22 10.91 162.52
CA ARG A 126 -42.15 11.78 161.96
C ARG A 126 -41.43 11.15 160.75
N GLY A 127 -41.31 9.83 160.74
CA GLY A 127 -40.66 9.04 159.70
C GLY A 127 -41.53 8.81 158.48
N VAL A 128 -42.86 8.85 158.63
CA VAL A 128 -43.85 8.87 157.53
C VAL A 128 -43.95 10.29 156.99
N GLU A 129 -43.89 11.34 157.82
CA GLU A 129 -43.70 12.71 157.33
C GLU A 129 -42.37 12.86 156.58
N TYR A 130 -41.28 12.27 157.08
CA TYR A 130 -39.99 12.24 156.37
C TYR A 130 -40.06 11.38 155.10
N SER A 131 -40.67 10.19 155.14
CA SER A 131 -40.82 9.32 153.97
C SER A 131 -41.65 10.00 152.90
N THR A 132 -42.85 10.50 153.23
CA THR A 132 -43.71 11.24 152.29
C THR A 132 -43.06 12.52 151.77
N THR A 133 -42.27 13.26 152.56
CA THR A 133 -41.49 14.40 152.05
C THR A 133 -40.31 13.96 151.17
N THR A 134 -39.70 12.79 151.39
CA THR A 134 -38.72 12.22 150.44
C THR A 134 -39.37 11.63 149.19
N GLU A 135 -40.53 11.01 149.28
CA GLU A 135 -41.30 10.43 148.17
C GLU A 135 -41.88 11.52 147.26
N THR A 136 -42.40 12.61 147.83
CA THR A 136 -42.83 13.79 147.05
C THR A 136 -41.64 14.46 146.36
N ARG A 137 -40.46 14.53 147.00
CA ARG A 137 -39.23 15.01 146.36
C ARG A 137 -38.70 14.04 145.30
N LEU A 138 -38.80 12.73 145.50
CA LEU A 138 -38.40 11.71 144.52
C LEU A 138 -39.32 11.72 143.31
N THR A 139 -40.64 11.79 143.51
CA THR A 139 -41.63 11.92 142.40
C THR A 139 -41.49 13.25 141.66
N GLN A 140 -41.14 14.35 142.35
CA GLN A 140 -40.77 15.60 141.69
C GLN A 140 -39.51 15.46 140.85
N VAL A 141 -38.43 14.88 141.39
CA VAL A 141 -37.17 14.63 140.65
C VAL A 141 -37.39 13.67 139.47
N LEU A 142 -38.20 12.63 139.62
CA LEU A 142 -38.57 11.73 138.53
C LEU A 142 -39.37 12.47 137.44
N GLY A 143 -40.36 13.28 137.81
CA GLY A 143 -41.12 14.10 136.86
C GLY A 143 -40.26 15.14 136.13
N ASP A 144 -39.27 15.72 136.81
CA ASP A 144 -38.31 16.64 136.18
C ASP A 144 -37.28 15.91 135.29
N LEU A 145 -36.87 14.68 135.65
CA LEU A 145 -36.08 13.80 134.78
C LEU A 145 -36.85 13.37 133.52
N ASP A 146 -38.13 13.00 133.65
CA ASP A 146 -38.99 12.64 132.52
C ASP A 146 -39.19 13.83 131.57
N ARG A 147 -39.35 15.05 132.11
CA ARG A 147 -39.38 16.29 131.32
C ARG A 147 -38.06 16.52 130.58
N LEU A 148 -36.92 16.37 131.26
CA LEU A 148 -35.60 16.52 130.64
C LEU A 148 -35.35 15.47 129.55
N LEU A 149 -35.73 14.21 129.76
CA LEU A 149 -35.68 13.15 128.76
C LEU A 149 -36.59 13.44 127.57
N GLY A 150 -37.80 13.97 127.80
CA GLY A 150 -38.71 14.45 126.76
C GLY A 150 -38.07 15.54 125.90
N PHE A 151 -37.53 16.58 126.52
CA PHE A 151 -36.82 17.66 125.82
C PHE A 151 -35.60 17.15 125.04
N GLN A 152 -34.82 16.21 125.59
CA GLN A 152 -33.69 15.59 124.87
C GLN A 152 -34.17 14.78 123.65
N GLN A 153 -35.24 14.00 123.76
CA GLN A 153 -35.79 13.27 122.62
C GLN A 153 -36.33 14.22 121.53
N GLU A 154 -36.95 15.33 121.90
CA GLU A 154 -37.38 16.36 120.95
C GLU A 154 -36.19 17.05 120.27
N ALA A 155 -35.13 17.37 121.02
CA ALA A 155 -33.91 17.93 120.48
C ALA A 155 -33.27 16.98 119.47
N LEU A 156 -33.11 15.70 119.82
CA LEU A 156 -32.60 14.64 118.93
C LEU A 156 -33.47 14.41 117.68
N ARG A 157 -34.80 14.53 117.80
CA ARG A 157 -35.71 14.47 116.62
C ARG A 157 -35.50 15.67 115.70
N LYS A 158 -35.36 16.88 116.26
CA LYS A 158 -35.09 18.11 115.49
C LYS A 158 -33.72 18.06 114.81
N GLU A 159 -32.69 17.65 115.53
CA GLU A 159 -31.33 17.43 115.03
C GLU A 159 -31.34 16.48 113.83
N ARG A 160 -31.90 15.27 113.98
CA ARG A 160 -32.01 14.31 112.86
C ARG A 160 -32.77 14.85 111.65
N SER A 161 -33.83 15.63 111.86
CA SER A 161 -34.57 16.26 110.76
C SER A 161 -33.76 17.36 110.05
N ALA A 162 -32.91 18.07 110.80
CA ALA A 162 -31.99 19.06 110.24
C ALA A 162 -30.82 18.38 109.49
N GLU A 163 -30.27 17.30 110.03
CA GLU A 163 -29.26 16.46 109.36
C GLU A 163 -29.79 15.90 108.04
N GLN A 164 -30.99 15.34 108.03
CA GLN A 164 -31.65 14.85 106.81
C GLN A 164 -31.82 15.98 105.79
N ARG A 165 -32.32 17.14 106.20
CA ARG A 165 -32.49 18.27 105.28
C ARG A 165 -31.15 18.84 104.77
N MET A 166 -30.09 18.78 105.59
CA MET A 166 -28.73 19.12 105.18
C MET A 166 -28.22 18.15 104.11
N GLN A 167 -28.36 16.84 104.32
CA GLN A 167 -27.97 15.80 103.36
C GLN A 167 -28.72 15.92 102.01
N GLU A 168 -30.02 16.22 102.05
CA GLU A 168 -30.81 16.52 100.83
C GLU A 168 -30.25 17.73 100.08
N LEU A 169 -29.98 18.84 100.78
CA LEU A 169 -29.42 20.05 100.19
C LEU A 169 -27.99 19.84 99.66
N GLU A 170 -27.17 19.05 100.34
CA GLU A 170 -25.84 18.63 99.85
C GLU A 170 -25.95 17.82 98.55
N ALA A 171 -26.89 16.87 98.47
CA ALA A 171 -27.15 16.09 97.26
C ALA A 171 -27.69 16.97 96.10
N GLU A 172 -28.63 17.88 96.38
CA GLU A 172 -29.12 18.88 95.43
C GLU A 172 -27.97 19.74 94.89
N LEU A 173 -27.11 20.28 95.77
CA LEU A 173 -25.95 21.10 95.40
C LEU A 173 -24.90 20.32 94.59
N LEU A 174 -24.59 19.08 94.96
CA LEU A 174 -23.68 18.22 94.20
C LEU A 174 -24.22 17.96 92.79
N SER A 175 -25.51 17.63 92.66
CA SER A 175 -26.13 17.44 91.34
C SER A 175 -26.09 18.73 90.49
N ALA A 176 -26.40 19.88 91.10
CA ALA A 176 -26.37 21.19 90.44
C ALA A 176 -24.95 21.65 90.06
N ASN A 177 -23.90 21.12 90.70
CA ASN A 177 -22.51 21.35 90.32
C ASN A 177 -22.12 20.50 89.12
N VAL A 178 -22.46 19.20 89.10
CA VAL A 178 -22.23 18.31 87.94
C VAL A 178 -22.89 18.88 86.68
N PHE A 179 -24.16 19.31 86.76
CA PHE A 179 -24.84 19.93 85.60
C PHE A 179 -24.17 21.24 85.14
N ARG A 180 -23.61 22.03 86.06
CA ARG A 180 -22.87 23.26 85.71
C ARG A 180 -21.52 22.96 85.07
N GLU A 181 -20.83 21.91 85.51
CA GLU A 181 -19.59 21.43 84.89
C GLU A 181 -19.84 20.86 83.49
N ASP A 182 -20.87 20.03 83.32
CA ASP A 182 -21.28 19.48 82.02
C ASP A 182 -21.68 20.59 81.04
N PHE A 183 -22.49 21.57 81.46
CA PHE A 183 -22.85 22.72 80.61
C PHE A 183 -21.62 23.59 80.27
N SER A 184 -20.69 23.76 81.21
CA SER A 184 -19.45 24.51 80.98
C SER A 184 -18.51 23.79 80.00
N ARG A 185 -18.40 22.46 80.12
CA ARG A 185 -17.66 21.60 79.18
C ARG A 185 -18.28 21.67 77.79
N GLU A 186 -19.61 21.56 77.69
CA GLU A 186 -20.32 21.62 76.41
C GLU A 186 -20.20 23.00 75.76
N ARG A 187 -20.31 24.09 76.53
CA ARG A 187 -20.03 25.44 76.04
C ARG A 187 -18.59 25.58 75.53
N HIS A 188 -17.61 24.98 76.21
CA HIS A 188 -16.22 25.01 75.78
C HIS A 188 -15.99 24.20 74.50
N ASN A 189 -16.60 23.01 74.38
CA ASN A 189 -16.56 22.19 73.17
C ASN A 189 -17.13 22.95 71.96
N ASN A 190 -18.30 23.57 72.12
CA ASN A 190 -18.93 24.37 71.06
C ASN A 190 -18.10 25.60 70.68
N GLN A 191 -17.47 26.27 71.65
CA GLN A 191 -16.52 27.36 71.38
C GLN A 191 -15.33 26.87 70.56
N GLN A 192 -14.69 25.76 70.97
CA GLN A 192 -13.57 25.17 70.23
C GLN A 192 -13.96 24.76 68.79
N PHE A 193 -15.15 24.17 68.62
CA PHE A 193 -15.66 23.79 67.30
C PHE A 193 -15.86 25.01 66.39
N LEU A 194 -16.49 26.08 66.89
CA LEU A 194 -16.69 27.32 66.13
C LEU A 194 -15.37 28.04 65.83
N ASP A 195 -14.37 27.94 66.71
CA ASP A 195 -13.03 28.48 66.45
C ASP A 195 -12.28 27.67 65.38
N GLN A 196 -12.43 26.33 65.35
CA GLN A 196 -11.91 25.49 64.27
C GLN A 196 -12.61 25.77 62.93
N LEU A 197 -13.94 25.97 62.95
CA LEU A 197 -14.72 26.28 61.77
C LEU A 197 -14.42 27.69 61.24
N SER A 198 -14.19 28.66 62.13
CA SER A 198 -13.69 29.99 61.77
C SER A 198 -12.34 29.92 61.05
N LYS A 199 -11.39 29.12 61.57
CA LYS A 199 -10.08 28.87 60.92
C LYS A 199 -10.23 28.28 59.53
N ALA A 200 -11.04 27.23 59.41
CA ALA A 200 -11.31 26.58 58.12
C ALA A 200 -11.94 27.56 57.09
N MET A 201 -12.86 28.41 57.53
CA MET A 201 -13.55 29.40 56.70
C MET A 201 -12.75 30.70 56.46
N LYS A 202 -11.60 30.84 57.14
CA LYS A 202 -10.71 32.03 57.17
C LYS A 202 -11.40 33.28 57.74
N LEU A 203 -12.11 33.10 58.85
CA LEU A 203 -12.83 34.15 59.58
C LEU A 203 -12.15 34.59 60.88
N ASP A 204 -10.97 34.06 61.20
CA ASP A 204 -10.28 34.27 62.48
C ASP A 204 -10.23 35.73 62.92
N SER A 205 -9.75 36.63 62.05
CA SER A 205 -9.64 38.05 62.33
C SER A 205 -10.98 38.78 62.52
N VAL A 206 -12.09 38.16 62.11
CA VAL A 206 -13.45 38.70 62.23
C VAL A 206 -14.16 38.12 63.46
N THR A 207 -13.75 36.96 63.96
CA THR A 207 -14.46 36.23 65.03
C THR A 207 -13.77 36.29 66.39
N VAL A 208 -12.52 36.77 66.53
CA VAL A 208 -11.78 36.83 67.81
C VAL A 208 -12.63 37.40 68.96
N ASP A 209 -13.15 38.62 68.78
CA ASP A 209 -13.78 39.41 69.86
C ASP A 209 -15.31 39.27 69.91
N VAL A 210 -15.91 38.43 69.07
CA VAL A 210 -17.36 38.40 68.85
C VAL A 210 -18.02 37.23 69.57
N GLY A 211 -19.24 37.41 70.08
CA GLY A 211 -20.01 36.36 70.75
C GLY A 211 -20.39 35.19 69.84
N LEU A 212 -20.70 34.03 70.45
CA LEU A 212 -21.03 32.77 69.76
C LEU A 212 -22.04 32.94 68.62
N ASP A 213 -23.13 33.66 68.87
CA ASP A 213 -24.23 33.83 67.91
C ASP A 213 -23.77 34.53 66.62
N MET A 214 -22.97 35.60 66.75
CA MET A 214 -22.44 36.34 65.61
C MET A 214 -21.30 35.57 64.89
N ARG A 215 -20.53 34.73 65.60
CA ARG A 215 -19.58 33.80 64.93
C ARG A 215 -20.35 32.83 64.02
N MET A 216 -21.46 32.29 64.52
CA MET A 216 -22.32 31.38 63.75
C MET A 216 -22.93 32.08 62.53
N GLU A 217 -23.44 33.30 62.68
CA GLU A 217 -23.95 34.11 61.55
C GLU A 217 -22.84 34.42 60.53
N ALA A 218 -21.65 34.82 60.97
CA ALA A 218 -20.51 35.06 60.08
C ALA A 218 -20.08 33.80 59.30
N ILE A 219 -20.09 32.63 59.95
CA ILE A 219 -19.83 31.32 59.32
C ILE A 219 -20.90 30.98 58.27
N LEU A 220 -22.19 31.22 58.57
CA LEU A 220 -23.28 31.00 57.62
C LEU A 220 -23.15 31.89 56.38
N LEU A 221 -22.98 33.21 56.58
CA LEU A 221 -22.78 34.17 55.48
C LEU A 221 -21.54 33.82 54.63
N ARG A 222 -20.46 33.39 55.27
CA ARG A 222 -19.24 32.95 54.59
C ARG A 222 -19.45 31.66 53.79
N THR A 223 -20.23 30.72 54.32
CA THR A 223 -20.59 29.47 53.63
C THR A 223 -21.43 29.78 52.38
N GLU A 224 -22.44 30.63 52.50
CA GLU A 224 -23.21 31.09 51.34
C GLU A 224 -22.34 31.80 50.30
N GLN A 225 -21.39 32.63 50.73
CA GLN A 225 -20.46 33.32 49.84
C GLN A 225 -19.59 32.32 49.07
N LEU A 226 -19.05 31.29 49.74
CA LEU A 226 -18.24 30.25 49.13
C LEU A 226 -19.05 29.45 48.10
N VAL A 227 -20.26 29.01 48.46
CA VAL A 227 -21.17 28.32 47.51
C VAL A 227 -21.48 29.18 46.28
N LYS A 228 -21.72 30.49 46.46
CA LYS A 228 -21.93 31.44 45.34
C LYS A 228 -20.66 31.63 44.49
N GLN A 229 -19.47 31.59 45.09
CA GLN A 229 -18.18 31.69 44.38
C GLN A 229 -17.87 30.42 43.58
N GLU A 230 -18.01 29.24 44.20
CA GLU A 230 -17.85 27.94 43.53
C GLU A 230 -18.84 27.76 42.39
N GLY A 231 -20.12 28.11 42.61
CA GLY A 231 -21.15 28.07 41.57
C GLY A 231 -20.79 28.92 40.33
N ARG A 232 -20.23 30.11 40.53
CA ARG A 232 -19.73 30.96 39.42
C ARG A 232 -18.53 30.31 38.72
N SER A 233 -17.54 29.83 39.46
CA SER A 233 -16.37 29.16 38.90
C SER A 233 -16.73 27.90 38.11
N LEU A 234 -17.72 27.13 38.57
CA LEU A 234 -18.25 25.96 37.88
C LEU A 234 -18.98 26.34 36.57
N LEU A 235 -19.75 27.43 36.57
CA LEU A 235 -20.41 27.94 35.36
C LEU A 235 -19.40 28.45 34.33
N GLU A 236 -18.39 29.19 34.76
CA GLU A 236 -17.28 29.65 33.92
C GLU A 236 -16.50 28.46 33.32
N SER A 237 -16.11 27.49 34.14
CA SER A 237 -15.45 26.26 33.72
C SER A 237 -16.31 25.47 32.70
N LYS A 238 -17.60 25.27 32.98
CA LYS A 238 -18.55 24.64 32.06
C LYS A 238 -18.65 25.40 30.73
N SER A 239 -18.69 26.72 30.75
CA SER A 239 -18.70 27.55 29.54
C SER A 239 -17.42 27.40 28.72
N MET A 240 -16.26 27.32 29.40
CA MET A 240 -14.95 27.11 28.77
C MET A 240 -14.87 25.72 28.14
N VAL A 241 -15.31 24.67 28.85
CA VAL A 241 -15.40 23.30 28.33
C VAL A 241 -16.29 23.23 27.08
N HIS A 242 -17.48 23.84 27.09
CA HIS A 242 -18.33 23.91 25.89
C HIS A 242 -17.71 24.75 24.75
N GLY A 243 -16.92 25.78 25.08
CA GLY A 243 -16.11 26.52 24.10
C GLY A 243 -15.04 25.65 23.44
N LEU A 244 -14.29 24.87 24.25
CA LEU A 244 -13.26 23.94 23.79
C LEU A 244 -13.86 22.77 22.98
N GLN A 245 -15.01 22.22 23.40
CA GLN A 245 -15.76 21.20 22.66
C GLN A 245 -16.16 21.69 21.26
N ARG A 246 -16.67 22.92 21.14
CA ARG A 246 -16.99 23.53 19.84
C ARG A 246 -15.75 23.74 18.97
N LYS A 247 -14.65 24.24 19.53
CA LYS A 247 -13.37 24.38 18.82
C LYS A 247 -12.85 23.02 18.33
N LEU A 248 -12.89 21.99 19.18
CA LEU A 248 -12.49 20.63 18.83
C LEU A 248 -13.33 20.06 17.68
N LYS A 249 -14.66 20.23 17.71
CA LYS A 249 -15.55 19.80 16.63
C LYS A 249 -15.20 20.48 15.29
N ALA A 250 -15.05 21.80 15.28
CA ALA A 250 -14.66 22.56 14.09
C ALA A 250 -13.27 22.16 13.55
N HIS A 251 -12.32 21.81 14.44
CA HIS A 251 -11.02 21.30 14.02
C HIS A 251 -11.09 19.89 13.42
N LYS A 252 -11.97 19.01 13.91
CA LYS A 252 -12.22 17.68 13.32
C LYS A 252 -12.83 17.80 11.92
N GLU A 253 -13.91 18.57 11.77
CA GLU A 253 -14.56 18.81 10.48
C GLU A 253 -13.57 19.41 9.44
N ARG A 254 -12.70 20.33 9.88
CA ARG A 254 -11.64 20.89 9.03
C ARG A 254 -10.54 19.88 8.68
N LEU A 255 -10.26 18.90 9.54
CA LEU A 255 -9.30 17.83 9.26
C LEU A 255 -9.89 16.84 8.25
N GLU A 256 -11.10 16.35 8.49
CA GLU A 256 -11.86 15.46 7.60
C GLU A 256 -11.99 16.07 6.18
N SER A 257 -12.29 17.37 6.08
CA SER A 257 -12.31 18.10 4.80
C SER A 257 -10.95 18.09 4.07
N LYS A 258 -9.83 18.23 4.81
CA LYS A 258 -8.47 18.15 4.24
C LYS A 258 -8.10 16.73 3.84
N GLU A 259 -8.49 15.72 4.61
CA GLU A 259 -8.26 14.31 4.29
C GLU A 259 -8.96 13.91 2.99
N LEU A 260 -10.23 14.32 2.82
CA LEU A 260 -10.97 14.14 1.57
C LEU A 260 -10.28 14.84 0.37
N HIS A 261 -9.74 16.05 0.57
CA HIS A 261 -8.98 16.76 -0.47
C HIS A 261 -7.68 16.03 -0.83
N ILE A 262 -6.93 15.53 0.16
CA ILE A 262 -5.71 14.74 -0.04
C ILE A 262 -6.01 13.46 -0.80
N ASP A 263 -7.10 12.76 -0.49
CA ASP A 263 -7.49 11.54 -1.20
C ASP A 263 -7.98 11.81 -2.63
N MET A 264 -8.61 12.96 -2.88
CA MET A 264 -8.92 13.41 -4.23
C MET A 264 -7.64 13.72 -5.03
N LEU A 265 -6.66 14.41 -4.44
CA LEU A 265 -5.37 14.68 -5.07
C LEU A 265 -4.60 13.37 -5.35
N ARG A 266 -4.55 12.43 -4.40
CA ARG A 266 -3.95 11.10 -4.60
C ARG A 266 -4.58 10.37 -5.78
N LYS A 267 -5.92 10.34 -5.88
CA LYS A 267 -6.63 9.77 -7.04
C LYS A 267 -6.25 10.46 -8.35
N LYS A 268 -6.14 11.80 -8.37
CA LYS A 268 -5.75 12.53 -9.58
C LYS A 268 -4.29 12.28 -9.98
N VAL A 269 -3.38 12.15 -9.02
CA VAL A 269 -1.99 11.75 -9.27
C VAL A 269 -1.94 10.35 -9.90
N SER A 270 -2.63 9.36 -9.33
CA SER A 270 -2.69 8.01 -9.92
C SER A 270 -3.26 8.00 -11.35
N GLN A 271 -4.30 8.79 -11.63
CA GLN A 271 -4.85 8.95 -12.99
C GLN A 271 -3.81 9.52 -13.95
N LEU A 272 -3.11 10.60 -13.57
CA LEU A 272 -2.08 11.23 -14.40
C LEU A 272 -0.88 10.30 -14.64
N GLU A 273 -0.51 9.48 -13.64
CA GLU A 273 0.51 8.44 -13.82
C GLU A 273 0.07 7.35 -14.80
N GLU A 274 -1.18 6.88 -14.74
CA GLU A 274 -1.71 5.92 -15.71
C GLU A 274 -1.79 6.49 -17.12
N GLU A 275 -2.27 7.73 -17.27
CA GLU A 275 -2.29 8.46 -18.55
C GLU A 275 -0.88 8.58 -19.13
N LYS A 276 0.10 8.99 -18.32
CA LYS A 276 1.52 9.07 -18.73
C LYS A 276 2.07 7.71 -19.18
N ARG A 277 1.76 6.62 -18.47
CA ARG A 277 2.16 5.25 -18.85
C ARG A 277 1.53 4.84 -20.19
N LYS A 278 0.24 5.12 -20.40
CA LYS A 278 -0.48 4.86 -21.67
C LYS A 278 0.11 5.66 -22.85
N CYS A 279 0.42 6.94 -22.64
CA CYS A 279 1.09 7.76 -23.67
C CYS A 279 2.48 7.21 -24.02
N PHE A 280 3.25 6.74 -23.03
CA PHE A 280 4.57 6.14 -23.29
C PHE A 280 4.49 4.83 -24.10
N THR A 281 3.54 3.93 -23.77
CA THR A 281 3.35 2.69 -24.56
C THR A 281 2.92 2.99 -26.00
N LEU A 282 1.98 3.92 -26.19
CA LEU A 282 1.54 4.33 -27.54
C LEU A 282 2.68 4.97 -28.35
N ALA A 283 3.54 5.78 -27.73
CA ALA A 283 4.71 6.36 -28.42
C ALA A 283 5.73 5.29 -28.82
N MET A 284 5.93 4.27 -27.98
CA MET A 284 6.79 3.12 -28.30
C MET A 284 6.23 2.29 -29.46
N GLU A 285 4.92 2.02 -29.47
CA GLU A 285 4.22 1.35 -30.57
C GLU A 285 4.28 2.14 -31.89
N GLN A 286 4.12 3.47 -31.83
CA GLN A 286 4.29 4.35 -32.98
C GLN A 286 5.73 4.32 -33.52
N SER A 287 6.74 4.30 -32.65
CA SER A 287 8.14 4.15 -33.06
C SER A 287 8.41 2.80 -33.72
N ASN A 288 7.89 1.70 -33.16
CA ASN A 288 8.01 0.36 -33.73
C ASN A 288 7.37 0.26 -35.12
N THR A 289 6.11 0.70 -35.26
CA THR A 289 5.39 0.70 -36.54
C THR A 289 6.06 1.63 -37.57
N GLN A 290 6.62 2.77 -37.16
CA GLN A 290 7.40 3.63 -38.05
C GLN A 290 8.69 2.94 -38.54
N MET A 291 9.37 2.19 -37.67
CA MET A 291 10.56 1.40 -38.04
C MET A 291 10.21 0.24 -38.97
N GLU A 292 9.07 -0.42 -38.79
CA GLU A 292 8.57 -1.45 -39.71
C GLU A 292 8.18 -0.85 -41.06
N LYS A 293 7.47 0.28 -41.09
CA LYS A 293 7.16 1.03 -42.32
C LYS A 293 8.44 1.37 -43.08
N ARG A 294 9.50 1.84 -42.41
CA ARG A 294 10.82 2.11 -43.02
C ARG A 294 11.49 0.84 -43.57
N LYS A 295 11.37 -0.31 -42.88
CA LYS A 295 11.89 -1.61 -43.37
C LYS A 295 11.13 -2.09 -44.61
N LEU A 296 9.81 -1.99 -44.62
CA LEU A 296 8.96 -2.37 -45.76
C LEU A 296 9.21 -1.44 -46.96
N GLN A 297 9.30 -0.13 -46.75
CA GLN A 297 9.64 0.84 -47.78
C GLN A 297 10.96 0.48 -48.50
N LYS A 298 12.02 0.16 -47.73
CA LYS A 298 13.30 -0.30 -48.29
C LYS A 298 13.22 -1.63 -49.04
N LYS A 299 12.24 -2.50 -48.74
CA LYS A 299 11.98 -3.72 -49.53
C LYS A 299 11.27 -3.38 -50.84
N VAL A 300 10.27 -2.51 -50.79
CA VAL A 300 9.56 -2.01 -52.00
C VAL A 300 10.54 -1.34 -52.96
N GLU A 301 11.42 -0.46 -52.48
CA GLU A 301 12.45 0.20 -53.30
C GLU A 301 13.45 -0.77 -53.96
N ARG A 302 13.74 -1.92 -53.33
CA ARG A 302 14.59 -2.97 -53.92
C ARG A 302 13.84 -3.73 -55.01
N LEU A 303 12.63 -4.19 -54.70
CA LEU A 303 11.77 -4.91 -55.65
C LEU A 303 11.42 -4.06 -56.87
N GLN A 304 11.24 -2.74 -56.70
CA GLN A 304 11.06 -1.79 -57.80
C GLN A 304 12.28 -1.75 -58.72
N LYS A 305 13.50 -1.68 -58.17
CA LYS A 305 14.74 -1.69 -58.96
C LYS A 305 14.98 -3.03 -59.68
N GLU A 306 14.70 -4.15 -59.01
CA GLU A 306 14.78 -5.49 -59.62
C GLU A 306 13.77 -5.63 -60.79
N LEU A 307 12.56 -5.07 -60.62
CA LEU A 307 11.54 -5.01 -61.66
C LEU A 307 11.94 -4.08 -62.83
N GLU A 308 12.52 -2.91 -62.56
CA GLU A 308 13.05 -1.99 -63.56
C GLU A 308 14.16 -2.64 -64.41
N ILE A 309 15.14 -3.29 -63.77
CA ILE A 309 16.21 -4.04 -64.46
C ILE A 309 15.62 -5.17 -65.32
N SER A 310 14.63 -5.91 -64.78
CA SER A 310 13.93 -6.96 -65.52
C SER A 310 13.16 -6.41 -66.72
N HIS A 311 12.54 -5.23 -66.61
CA HIS A 311 11.89 -4.55 -67.73
C HIS A 311 12.89 -4.06 -68.78
N GLN A 312 14.02 -3.48 -68.36
CA GLN A 312 15.09 -3.04 -69.27
C GLN A 312 15.63 -4.23 -70.08
N SER A 313 15.98 -5.34 -69.43
CA SER A 313 16.41 -6.57 -70.10
C SER A 313 15.35 -7.13 -71.06
N ASN A 314 14.06 -7.09 -70.69
CA ASN A 314 12.97 -7.47 -71.60
C ASN A 314 12.84 -6.54 -72.82
N LEU A 315 13.12 -5.24 -72.67
CA LEU A 315 13.12 -4.28 -73.78
C LEU A 315 14.33 -4.50 -74.71
N GLU A 316 15.52 -4.74 -74.14
CA GLU A 316 16.73 -5.11 -74.90
C GLU A 316 16.51 -6.39 -75.71
N LEU A 317 15.96 -7.44 -75.09
CA LEU A 317 15.65 -8.71 -75.78
C LEU A 317 14.61 -8.51 -76.90
N LYS A 318 13.60 -7.65 -76.69
CA LYS A 318 12.63 -7.28 -77.75
C LYS A 318 13.31 -6.55 -78.93
N ALA A 319 14.24 -5.64 -78.65
CA ALA A 319 15.01 -4.93 -79.68
C ALA A 319 15.99 -5.86 -80.43
N GLN A 320 16.65 -6.79 -79.73
CA GLN A 320 17.46 -7.84 -80.36
C GLN A 320 16.60 -8.75 -81.25
N LEU A 321 15.36 -9.06 -80.83
CA LEU A 321 14.44 -9.89 -81.60
C LEU A 321 13.92 -9.16 -82.85
N SER A 322 13.65 -7.85 -82.80
CA SER A 322 13.31 -7.07 -84.01
C SER A 322 14.48 -6.98 -84.99
N LEU A 323 15.70 -6.68 -84.51
CA LEU A 323 16.92 -6.69 -85.33
C LEU A 323 17.17 -8.07 -85.97
N THR A 324 16.95 -9.15 -85.22
CA THR A 324 17.06 -10.53 -85.74
C THR A 324 16.02 -10.80 -86.83
N ASN A 325 14.81 -10.26 -86.71
CA ASN A 325 13.78 -10.39 -87.75
C ASN A 325 14.11 -9.57 -89.00
N GLU A 326 14.65 -8.35 -88.87
CA GLU A 326 15.16 -7.57 -90.00
C GLU A 326 16.30 -8.30 -90.74
N LEU A 327 17.24 -8.90 -90.00
CA LEU A 327 18.32 -9.70 -90.57
C LEU A 327 17.77 -10.95 -91.28
N LYS A 328 16.77 -11.63 -90.73
CA LYS A 328 16.08 -12.74 -91.40
C LYS A 328 15.43 -12.30 -92.71
N ILE A 329 14.75 -11.15 -92.74
CA ILE A 329 14.16 -10.58 -93.96
C ILE A 329 15.26 -10.33 -95.00
N LYS A 330 16.34 -9.63 -94.63
CA LYS A 330 17.49 -9.37 -95.53
C LYS A 330 18.14 -10.65 -96.06
N VAL A 331 18.25 -11.69 -95.24
CA VAL A 331 18.76 -13.01 -95.67
C VAL A 331 17.79 -13.69 -96.66
N ILE A 332 16.48 -13.57 -96.47
CA ILE A 332 15.47 -14.09 -97.42
C ILE A 332 15.53 -13.31 -98.75
N GLU A 333 15.64 -11.98 -98.70
CA GLU A 333 15.80 -11.12 -99.89
C GLU A 333 17.10 -11.43 -100.66
N GLN A 334 18.24 -11.53 -99.96
CA GLN A 334 19.52 -11.92 -100.55
C GLN A 334 19.45 -13.33 -101.15
N ARG A 335 18.76 -14.26 -100.50
CA ARG A 335 18.53 -15.60 -101.03
C ARG A 335 17.69 -15.56 -102.31
N GLN A 336 16.62 -14.78 -102.37
CA GLN A 336 15.82 -14.59 -103.59
C GLN A 336 16.65 -13.99 -104.74
N ILE A 337 17.44 -12.94 -104.47
CA ILE A 337 18.36 -12.35 -105.45
C ILE A 337 19.37 -13.40 -105.93
N THR A 338 19.92 -14.22 -105.04
CA THR A 338 20.85 -15.29 -105.38
C THR A 338 20.16 -16.37 -106.24
N GLU A 339 18.93 -16.77 -105.91
CA GLU A 339 18.14 -17.74 -106.69
C GLU A 339 17.76 -17.19 -108.08
N ASP A 340 17.58 -15.88 -108.25
CA ASP A 340 17.37 -15.26 -109.57
C ASP A 340 18.67 -15.07 -110.35
N GLN A 341 19.79 -14.81 -109.66
CA GLN A 341 21.13 -14.84 -110.24
C GLN A 341 21.53 -16.24 -110.71
N THR A 342 21.21 -17.31 -109.98
CA THR A 342 21.46 -18.68 -110.46
C THR A 342 20.56 -19.03 -111.64
N LYS A 343 19.27 -18.68 -111.64
CA LYS A 343 18.37 -18.86 -112.81
C LYS A 343 18.88 -18.11 -114.05
N THR A 344 19.42 -16.91 -113.90
CA THR A 344 19.98 -16.14 -115.03
C THR A 344 21.33 -16.69 -115.49
N LEU A 345 22.21 -17.10 -114.58
CA LEU A 345 23.43 -17.85 -114.91
C LEU A 345 23.13 -19.16 -115.64
N GLU A 346 22.12 -19.93 -115.23
CA GLU A 346 21.67 -21.14 -115.94
C GLU A 346 21.17 -20.84 -117.36
N LYS A 347 20.44 -19.74 -117.56
CA LYS A 347 20.00 -19.30 -118.90
C LYS A 347 21.21 -18.95 -119.77
N VAL A 348 22.14 -18.14 -119.25
CA VAL A 348 23.38 -17.77 -119.95
C VAL A 348 24.24 -19.00 -120.24
N GLN A 349 24.32 -19.97 -119.32
CA GLN A 349 25.03 -21.23 -119.52
C GLN A 349 24.37 -22.07 -120.63
N LYS A 350 23.03 -22.16 -120.68
CA LYS A 350 22.27 -22.82 -121.76
C LYS A 350 22.46 -22.11 -123.11
N GLU A 351 22.48 -20.78 -123.14
CA GLU A 351 22.75 -20.00 -124.34
C GLU A 351 24.21 -20.15 -124.81
N LYS A 352 25.17 -20.18 -123.88
CA LYS A 352 26.58 -20.48 -124.14
C LYS A 352 26.76 -21.88 -124.72
N LEU A 353 26.07 -22.89 -124.19
CA LEU A 353 26.09 -24.25 -124.74
C LEU A 353 25.54 -24.28 -126.17
N LYS A 354 24.36 -23.69 -126.40
CA LYS A 354 23.78 -23.54 -127.76
C LYS A 354 24.68 -22.77 -128.72
N ALA A 355 25.39 -21.75 -128.23
CA ALA A 355 26.35 -20.99 -129.03
C ALA A 355 27.60 -21.83 -129.34
N ALA A 356 28.10 -22.63 -128.39
CA ALA A 356 29.20 -23.56 -128.60
C ALA A 356 28.84 -24.69 -129.56
N GLU A 357 27.62 -25.23 -129.48
CA GLU A 357 27.06 -26.19 -130.45
C GLU A 357 27.01 -25.58 -131.85
N LYS A 358 26.49 -24.36 -132.01
CA LYS A 358 26.49 -23.63 -133.29
C LYS A 358 27.90 -23.38 -133.82
N PHE A 359 28.82 -22.92 -132.97
CA PHE A 359 30.22 -22.76 -133.36
C PHE A 359 30.85 -24.09 -133.80
N ALA A 360 30.49 -25.21 -133.16
CA ALA A 360 30.97 -26.53 -133.57
C ALA A 360 30.38 -26.97 -134.92
N THR A 361 29.09 -26.73 -135.19
CA THR A 361 28.48 -27.03 -136.49
C THR A 361 29.00 -26.13 -137.60
N GLU A 362 29.15 -24.82 -137.35
CA GLU A 362 29.74 -23.87 -138.30
C GLU A 362 31.22 -24.20 -138.59
N LYS A 363 32.00 -24.60 -137.56
CA LYS A 363 33.37 -25.10 -137.73
C LYS A 363 33.42 -26.36 -138.61
N SER A 364 32.54 -27.33 -138.35
CA SER A 364 32.45 -28.55 -139.17
C SER A 364 32.01 -28.25 -140.61
N GLN A 365 31.10 -27.30 -140.83
CA GLN A 365 30.73 -26.84 -142.17
C GLN A 365 31.89 -26.12 -142.90
N LEU A 366 32.71 -25.35 -142.18
CA LEU A 366 33.92 -24.73 -142.74
C LEU A 366 34.98 -25.78 -143.08
N GLU A 367 35.16 -26.80 -142.24
CA GLU A 367 36.04 -27.94 -142.52
C GLU A 367 35.58 -28.73 -143.77
N SER A 368 34.28 -28.99 -143.91
CA SER A 368 33.70 -29.60 -145.12
C SER A 368 33.97 -28.76 -146.38
N LYS A 369 33.71 -27.44 -146.33
CA LYS A 369 33.97 -26.53 -147.47
C LYS A 369 35.46 -26.41 -147.81
N TYR A 370 36.34 -26.53 -146.82
CA TYR A 370 37.78 -26.52 -147.01
C TYR A 370 38.25 -27.78 -147.75
N GLU A 371 37.76 -28.96 -147.37
CA GLU A 371 38.07 -30.20 -148.08
C GLU A 371 37.42 -30.24 -149.49
N GLU A 372 36.19 -29.73 -149.66
CA GLU A 372 35.58 -29.56 -150.99
C GLU A 372 36.43 -28.67 -151.92
N ALA A 373 36.91 -27.52 -151.42
CA ALA A 373 37.78 -26.62 -152.18
C ALA A 373 39.13 -27.28 -152.54
N LYS A 374 39.70 -28.07 -151.63
CA LYS A 374 40.94 -28.82 -151.84
C LYS A 374 40.77 -29.94 -152.88
N VAL A 375 39.68 -30.71 -152.83
CA VAL A 375 39.36 -31.70 -153.88
C VAL A 375 39.17 -31.03 -155.24
N GLY A 376 38.53 -29.85 -155.29
CA GLY A 376 38.42 -29.06 -156.52
C GLY A 376 39.78 -28.61 -157.06
N GLN A 377 40.70 -28.21 -156.19
CA GLN A 377 42.08 -27.87 -156.55
C GLN A 377 42.84 -29.09 -157.12
N GLU A 378 42.74 -30.24 -156.47
CA GLU A 378 43.37 -31.49 -156.94
C GLU A 378 42.83 -31.95 -158.30
N GLN A 379 41.52 -31.76 -158.56
CA GLN A 379 40.94 -32.06 -159.87
C GLN A 379 41.47 -31.14 -160.98
N ALA A 380 41.59 -29.83 -160.70
CA ALA A 380 42.20 -28.88 -161.65
C ALA A 380 43.66 -29.23 -161.96
N GLN A 381 44.39 -29.76 -160.97
CA GLN A 381 45.78 -30.18 -161.11
C GLN A 381 45.94 -31.38 -162.07
N ARG A 382 45.08 -32.40 -161.95
CA ARG A 382 45.08 -33.57 -162.86
C ARG A 382 44.78 -33.21 -164.32
N VAL A 383 43.90 -32.24 -164.56
CA VAL A 383 43.55 -31.77 -165.91
C VAL A 383 44.71 -31.01 -166.58
N LEU A 384 45.52 -30.30 -165.80
CA LEU A 384 46.76 -29.68 -166.27
C LEU A 384 47.82 -30.72 -166.63
N GLU A 385 47.98 -31.76 -165.81
CA GLU A 385 48.94 -32.85 -166.06
C GLU A 385 48.60 -33.66 -167.32
N SER A 386 47.32 -34.00 -167.57
CA SER A 386 46.92 -34.70 -168.80
C SER A 386 47.21 -33.85 -170.05
N SER A 387 46.86 -32.57 -170.00
CA SER A 387 47.06 -31.60 -171.09
C SER A 387 48.55 -31.37 -171.38
N SER A 388 49.42 -31.47 -170.36
CA SER A 388 50.88 -31.35 -170.51
C SER A 388 51.49 -32.56 -171.24
N ASN A 389 50.97 -33.77 -170.97
CA ASN A 389 51.48 -35.01 -171.55
C ASN A 389 51.17 -35.13 -173.06
N GLU A 390 49.96 -34.75 -173.49
CA GLU A 390 49.57 -34.74 -174.91
C GLU A 390 50.46 -33.79 -175.74
N LEU A 391 50.83 -32.65 -175.15
CA LEU A 391 51.74 -31.65 -175.75
C LEU A 391 53.20 -32.14 -175.86
N GLY A 392 53.58 -33.16 -175.08
CA GLY A 392 54.88 -33.84 -175.18
C GLY A 392 54.95 -34.76 -176.40
N VAL A 393 53.93 -35.58 -176.62
CA VAL A 393 53.86 -36.55 -177.72
C VAL A 393 53.89 -35.84 -179.08
N LEU A 394 53.14 -34.74 -179.22
CA LEU A 394 53.12 -33.91 -180.44
C LEU A 394 54.47 -33.24 -180.78
N LYS A 395 55.41 -33.14 -179.83
CA LYS A 395 56.74 -32.57 -180.08
C LYS A 395 57.78 -33.59 -180.53
N GLN A 396 57.64 -34.86 -180.13
CA GLN A 396 58.58 -35.92 -180.54
C GLN A 396 58.37 -36.34 -182.00
N SER A 397 57.12 -36.44 -182.46
CA SER A 397 56.80 -36.83 -183.84
C SER A 397 57.27 -35.82 -184.91
N PHE A 398 57.39 -34.54 -184.55
CA PHE A 398 57.93 -33.50 -185.45
C PHE A 398 59.47 -33.50 -185.54
N ALA A 399 60.18 -34.11 -184.59
CA ALA A 399 61.65 -34.11 -184.57
C ALA A 399 62.23 -35.18 -185.51
N GLU A 400 61.60 -36.36 -185.61
CA GLU A 400 62.17 -37.53 -186.32
C GLU A 400 62.10 -37.42 -187.85
N LEU A 401 61.19 -36.61 -188.40
CA LEU A 401 61.09 -36.37 -189.85
C LEU A 401 62.02 -35.25 -190.37
N ALA A 402 62.65 -34.48 -189.48
CA ALA A 402 63.49 -33.34 -189.86
C ALA A 402 64.95 -33.68 -190.22
N GLU A 403 65.43 -34.90 -189.94
CA GLU A 403 66.84 -35.28 -190.16
C GLU A 403 67.12 -36.08 -191.46
N LYS A 404 66.11 -36.37 -192.31
CA LYS A 404 66.30 -37.15 -193.55
C LYS A 404 66.09 -36.42 -194.89
N GLU A 405 65.99 -35.09 -194.89
CA GLU A 405 66.12 -34.27 -196.11
C GLU A 405 67.30 -33.28 -196.02
N ARG A 406 68.52 -33.78 -196.26
CA ARG A 406 69.68 -32.96 -196.67
C ARG A 406 70.40 -33.51 -197.90
N GLN A 407 69.63 -33.86 -198.94
CA GLN A 407 70.06 -33.94 -200.34
C GLN A 407 68.81 -33.82 -201.24
N GLY A 408 68.42 -32.60 -201.60
CA GLY A 408 67.24 -32.32 -202.44
C GLY A 408 66.79 -30.85 -202.40
N HIS A 409 66.24 -30.35 -203.52
CA HIS A 409 65.71 -28.98 -203.72
C HIS A 409 64.42 -28.72 -202.88
N GLY A 410 63.90 -27.51 -202.64
CA GLY A 410 64.30 -26.13 -203.01
C GLY A 410 63.09 -25.22 -203.32
N LYS A 411 62.94 -24.05 -202.64
CA LYS A 411 61.83 -23.03 -202.76
C LYS A 411 60.40 -23.54 -202.40
N PRO A 412 59.32 -22.72 -202.26
CA PRO A 412 59.14 -21.25 -202.21
C PRO A 412 58.27 -20.74 -200.99
N GLU A 413 57.66 -19.55 -201.16
CA GLU A 413 56.56 -18.80 -200.46
C GLU A 413 55.25 -19.58 -200.08
N PRO A 414 54.09 -18.97 -199.65
CA PRO A 414 53.76 -17.86 -198.69
C PRO A 414 52.52 -18.12 -197.75
N CYS A 415 52.17 -17.13 -196.87
CA CYS A 415 50.81 -16.86 -196.28
C CYS A 415 50.16 -17.86 -195.27
N PRO A 416 49.01 -17.57 -194.61
CA PRO A 416 48.57 -16.35 -193.87
C PRO A 416 47.81 -16.62 -192.51
N ALA A 417 47.35 -15.55 -191.81
CA ALA A 417 46.12 -15.51 -190.95
C ALA A 417 46.09 -16.34 -189.61
N THR A 418 45.25 -16.14 -188.56
CA THR A 418 44.25 -15.11 -188.14
C THR A 418 43.89 -15.23 -186.63
N GLN A 419 43.41 -14.13 -186.00
CA GLN A 419 42.39 -14.02 -184.90
C GLN A 419 42.42 -14.95 -183.66
N GLY A 420 42.44 -14.43 -182.42
CA GLY A 420 41.27 -13.96 -181.64
C GLY A 420 41.55 -14.08 -180.11
N ILE A 421 40.65 -13.87 -179.12
CA ILE A 421 39.29 -13.28 -178.99
C ILE A 421 39.05 -12.96 -177.47
N ARG A 422 37.99 -12.22 -177.07
CA ARG A 422 37.59 -11.93 -175.65
C ARG A 422 36.36 -12.76 -175.19
N PRO A 423 36.03 -12.83 -173.88
CA PRO A 423 35.03 -11.95 -173.20
C PRO A 423 35.61 -11.32 -171.90
N ARG A 424 34.99 -10.52 -171.03
CA ARG A 424 33.68 -9.81 -170.86
C ARG A 424 32.37 -10.58 -170.54
N TRP A 425 32.02 -10.65 -169.25
CA TRP A 425 30.65 -10.61 -168.67
C TRP A 425 30.69 -9.88 -167.31
N GLY A 426 29.54 -9.43 -166.79
CA GLY A 426 29.39 -8.83 -165.45
C GLY A 426 28.08 -9.28 -164.78
N GLY A 427 27.87 -8.93 -163.51
CA GLY A 427 26.64 -9.26 -162.78
C GLY A 427 26.65 -8.85 -161.30
N ASP A 428 25.83 -7.84 -160.98
CA ASP A 428 25.03 -7.52 -159.78
C ASP A 428 25.41 -7.85 -158.31
N THR A 429 24.87 -6.95 -157.46
CA THR A 429 24.67 -6.86 -155.99
C THR A 429 24.10 -8.11 -155.28
N PRO A 430 24.07 -8.25 -153.91
CA PRO A 430 23.85 -7.17 -152.90
C PRO A 430 24.49 -7.32 -151.48
N ARG A 431 24.14 -6.37 -150.58
CA ARG A 431 23.96 -6.39 -149.08
C ARG A 431 24.68 -7.50 -148.27
N THR A 432 25.25 -7.30 -147.07
CA THR A 432 25.23 -6.25 -146.00
C THR A 432 26.42 -6.59 -145.08
N GLY A 433 27.25 -5.68 -144.57
CA GLY A 433 26.91 -4.73 -143.50
C GLY A 433 27.25 -5.25 -142.09
N ARG A 434 28.40 -4.82 -141.52
CA ARG A 434 28.52 -4.47 -140.08
C ARG A 434 29.79 -3.66 -139.80
N GLN A 435 29.66 -2.70 -138.90
CA GLN A 435 30.68 -1.70 -138.54
C GLN A 435 31.45 -2.10 -137.27
N SER A 436 32.68 -1.59 -137.14
CA SER A 436 33.50 -1.75 -135.95
C SER A 436 33.59 -0.44 -135.14
N ILE A 437 33.00 -0.47 -133.94
CA ILE A 437 33.51 0.09 -132.67
C ILE A 437 34.58 1.20 -132.74
N THR A 438 34.32 2.38 -132.17
CA THR A 438 35.09 2.90 -130.99
C THR A 438 34.57 4.21 -130.35
N ARG A 439 34.56 4.21 -129.00
CA ARG A 439 34.86 5.32 -128.04
C ARG A 439 33.94 6.57 -127.94
N HIS A 440 33.23 6.64 -126.79
CA HIS A 440 33.25 7.67 -125.70
C HIS A 440 33.91 9.06 -125.93
N PRO A 441 33.55 10.16 -125.19
CA PRO A 441 32.99 10.15 -123.80
C PRO A 441 31.98 11.27 -123.36
N LYS A 442 31.53 11.14 -122.09
CA LYS A 442 31.27 12.20 -121.07
C LYS A 442 29.96 13.03 -121.03
N GLN A 443 29.61 13.41 -119.79
CA GLN A 443 28.57 14.34 -119.28
C GLN A 443 27.10 13.84 -119.35
N GLY A 444 26.24 14.01 -118.33
CA GLY A 444 26.48 14.49 -116.96
C GLY A 444 25.20 14.62 -116.11
N LEU A 445 25.35 14.45 -114.78
CA LEU A 445 24.58 15.02 -113.64
C LEU A 445 23.03 14.94 -113.55
N ASN A 446 22.59 14.44 -112.37
CA ASN A 446 21.37 14.80 -111.62
C ASN A 446 19.99 14.27 -112.13
N PRO A 447 19.00 13.99 -111.25
CA PRO A 447 18.61 14.83 -110.09
C PRO A 447 18.41 14.18 -108.69
N THR A 448 18.55 15.06 -107.69
CA THR A 448 17.76 15.21 -106.44
C THR A 448 16.48 14.35 -106.36
N LEU A 449 16.40 13.41 -105.40
CA LEU A 449 15.93 13.58 -104.00
C LEU A 449 14.40 13.66 -103.84
N ALA A 450 13.88 12.71 -103.06
CA ALA A 450 12.53 12.68 -102.54
C ALA A 450 12.56 12.75 -100.99
N THR A 451 11.58 13.47 -100.46
CA THR A 451 10.80 13.28 -99.22
C THR A 451 11.31 12.44 -98.02
N GLN A 452 11.00 12.99 -96.84
CA GLN A 452 10.92 12.40 -95.47
C GLN A 452 12.23 12.20 -94.70
#